data_AF-A0A1C4UAQ0-F1
#
_entry.id   AF-A0A1C4UAQ0-F1
#
_cell.length_a   1.000
_cell.length_b   1.000
_cell.length_c   1.000
_cell.angle_alpha   90.00
_cell.angle_beta   90.00
_cell.angle_gamma   90.00
#
_symmetry.space_group_name_H-M   'P 1'
#
loop_
_entity.id
_entity.type
_entity.pdbx_description
1 polymer ?
#
loop_
_entity_poly.entity_id
_entity_poly.type
_entity_poly.pdbx_seq_one_letter_code
_entity_poly.pdbx_strand_id
1 'polypeptide(L)'
;MFKEATLYSPVIRTENGAVSVVFADGHPGRDDPGYQRHRAQIAKAALDHVPGGPVADVEYTDEEHELWRIVGPELRERHQRYACREFLDGVRRLDLPTDRLPQLGAASARLTELTGFRFRPAAGIVEMGDFYGSLADGLFQATQYIRHCSMPRFSPEPDMIHEVVGHGSALASDRLAAIYRRVGEAARRLESHEALSVLSRVFWFTLEYGLVREDGEVRACGASLLSSIGELDQFRTAAEIRPLDAATMGAQRYRVEDYQPVLFCADSFDHLEEFLDRFLDRIVRGQFAGAIGS
;
A
#
# COMPACT_ATOMS: atom_id res chain seq x y z
N MET A 1 -3.23 21.86 -10.30
CA MET A 1 -1.95 21.47 -9.69
C MET A 1 -2.28 20.69 -8.43
N PHE A 2 -2.41 19.36 -8.54
CA PHE A 2 -2.69 18.50 -7.40
C PHE A 2 -1.48 18.58 -6.46
N LYS A 3 -1.67 19.04 -5.22
CA LYS A 3 -0.69 18.89 -4.15
C LYS A 3 -0.78 17.45 -3.61
N GLU A 4 -0.48 16.47 -4.45
CA GLU A 4 -0.38 15.05 -4.04
C GLU A 4 0.85 14.78 -3.15
N ALA A 5 1.68 15.80 -2.85
CA ALA A 5 2.98 15.62 -2.19
C ALA A 5 3.15 16.40 -0.87
N THR A 6 2.07 16.70 -0.13
CA THR A 6 2.21 17.44 1.16
C THR A 6 2.26 16.53 2.40
N LEU A 7 2.17 15.20 2.24
CA LEU A 7 1.77 14.31 3.35
C LEU A 7 2.71 13.15 3.66
N TYR A 8 3.66 12.84 2.80
CA TYR A 8 4.75 11.98 3.19
C TYR A 8 5.81 12.82 3.85
N SER A 9 6.40 12.31 4.93
CA SER A 9 7.52 12.97 5.59
C SER A 9 8.71 13.07 4.61
N PRO A 10 9.00 14.25 4.01
CA PRO A 10 9.98 14.33 2.93
C PRO A 10 11.37 13.95 3.40
N VAL A 11 12.09 13.18 2.57
CA VAL A 11 13.48 12.81 2.83
C VAL A 11 14.41 13.82 2.18
N ILE A 12 15.30 14.41 2.97
CA ILE A 12 16.32 15.36 2.51
C ILE A 12 17.68 14.69 2.64
N ARG A 13 18.43 14.65 1.54
CA ARG A 13 19.85 14.27 1.52
C ARG A 13 20.69 15.51 1.24
N THR A 14 21.57 15.86 2.17
CA THR A 14 22.52 16.97 2.02
C THR A 14 23.72 16.58 1.16
N GLU A 15 24.47 17.56 0.65
CA GLU A 15 25.66 17.32 -0.17
C GLU A 15 26.75 16.49 0.52
N ASN A 16 26.86 16.59 1.85
CA ASN A 16 27.78 15.77 2.66
C ASN A 16 27.25 14.35 2.96
N GLY A 17 26.09 13.96 2.38
CA GLY A 17 25.51 12.64 2.50
C GLY A 17 24.71 12.37 3.78
N ALA A 18 24.49 13.38 4.63
CA ALA A 18 23.56 13.26 5.74
C ALA A 18 22.12 13.19 5.23
N VAL A 19 21.30 12.38 5.90
CA VAL A 19 19.89 12.18 5.55
C VAL A 19 19.04 12.63 6.74
N SER A 20 17.95 13.34 6.46
CA SER A 20 16.94 13.70 7.45
C SER A 20 15.55 13.50 6.88
N VAL A 21 14.57 13.36 7.77
CA VAL A 21 13.15 13.21 7.43
C VAL A 21 12.39 14.37 8.04
N VAL A 22 11.57 15.05 7.26
CA VAL A 22 10.81 16.23 7.69
C VAL A 22 9.39 15.81 8.07
N PHE A 23 8.99 16.10 9.30
CA PHE A 23 7.68 15.72 9.84
C PHE A 23 6.71 16.90 9.85
N ALA A 24 5.47 16.68 9.43
CA ALA A 24 4.43 17.69 9.42
C ALA A 24 3.96 18.08 10.84
N ASP A 25 3.33 19.26 10.96
CA ASP A 25 2.63 19.67 12.17
C ASP A 25 1.52 18.66 12.50
N GLY A 26 1.65 17.94 13.63
CA GLY A 26 0.71 16.90 14.06
C GLY A 26 1.17 15.46 13.83
N HIS A 27 2.32 15.24 13.16
CA HIS A 27 2.90 13.90 13.07
C HIS A 27 3.36 13.42 14.47
N PRO A 28 3.04 12.20 14.92
CA PRO A 28 3.32 11.76 16.30
C PRO A 28 4.79 11.77 16.67
N GLY A 29 5.65 11.38 15.72
CA GLY A 29 7.10 11.38 15.88
C GLY A 29 7.78 12.75 15.66
N ARG A 30 7.02 13.85 15.54
CA ARG A 30 7.60 15.18 15.29
C ARG A 30 8.49 15.62 16.44
N ASP A 31 8.08 15.40 17.68
CA ASP A 31 8.81 15.87 18.86
C ASP A 31 9.61 14.75 19.54
N ASP A 32 9.86 13.64 18.83
CA ASP A 32 10.67 12.50 19.28
C ASP A 32 11.99 12.41 18.49
N PRO A 33 13.11 12.89 19.08
CA PRO A 33 14.42 12.81 18.44
C PRO A 33 14.91 11.38 18.19
N GLY A 34 14.48 10.40 18.97
CA GLY A 34 14.81 8.99 18.79
C GLY A 34 14.20 8.45 17.50
N TYR A 35 12.89 8.61 17.37
CA TYR A 35 12.14 8.26 16.17
C TYR A 35 12.68 8.97 14.91
N GLN A 36 12.93 10.28 14.99
CA GLN A 36 13.50 11.04 13.86
C GLN A 36 14.86 10.50 13.39
N ARG A 37 15.76 10.18 14.34
CA ARG A 37 17.08 9.61 14.00
C ARG A 37 16.94 8.24 13.35
N HIS A 38 16.06 7.39 13.87
CA HIS A 38 15.85 6.06 13.31
C HIS A 38 15.26 6.12 11.90
N ARG A 39 14.24 6.98 11.69
CA ARG A 39 13.69 7.27 10.36
C ARG A 39 14.73 7.73 9.36
N ALA A 40 15.65 8.60 9.77
CA ALA A 40 16.77 9.05 8.93
C ALA A 40 17.75 7.91 8.56
N GLN A 41 18.05 7.01 9.52
CA GLN A 41 18.91 5.84 9.26
C GLN A 41 18.28 4.89 8.24
N ILE A 42 16.99 4.57 8.40
CA ILE A 42 16.24 3.72 7.46
C ILE A 42 16.18 4.37 6.08
N ALA A 43 15.85 5.66 6.01
CA ALA A 43 15.79 6.40 4.76
C ALA A 43 17.15 6.42 4.05
N LYS A 44 18.25 6.57 4.79
CA LYS A 44 19.61 6.46 4.25
C LYS A 44 19.88 5.08 3.66
N ALA A 45 19.52 4.01 4.37
CA ALA A 45 19.70 2.65 3.87
C ALA A 45 18.92 2.39 2.58
N ALA A 46 17.70 2.93 2.46
CA ALA A 46 16.92 2.87 1.24
C ALA A 46 17.54 3.69 0.09
N LEU A 47 18.05 4.90 0.36
CA LEU A 47 18.72 5.75 -0.64
C LEU A 47 20.04 5.16 -1.14
N ASP A 48 20.74 4.40 -0.31
CA ASP A 48 22.01 3.75 -0.67
C ASP A 48 21.79 2.35 -1.25
N HIS A 49 20.55 1.89 -1.39
CA HIS A 49 20.23 0.58 -1.95
C HIS A 49 20.66 0.49 -3.41
N VAL A 50 21.40 -0.56 -3.74
CA VAL A 50 21.82 -0.87 -5.11
C VAL A 50 20.77 -1.77 -5.75
N PRO A 51 20.15 -1.37 -6.89
CA PRO A 51 19.15 -2.19 -7.57
C PRO A 51 19.66 -3.61 -7.87
N GLY A 52 18.87 -4.62 -7.48
CA GLY A 52 19.22 -6.04 -7.66
C GLY A 52 20.12 -6.62 -6.56
N GLY A 53 20.64 -5.78 -5.66
CA GLY A 53 21.31 -6.21 -4.44
C GLY A 53 20.32 -6.64 -3.34
N PRO A 54 20.82 -7.22 -2.24
CA PRO A 54 19.99 -7.51 -1.07
C PRO A 54 19.43 -6.23 -0.46
N VAL A 55 18.24 -6.34 0.12
CA VAL A 55 17.67 -5.29 0.97
C VAL A 55 18.43 -5.31 2.29
N ALA A 56 18.89 -4.15 2.76
CA ALA A 56 19.60 -4.04 4.03
C ALA A 56 18.62 -4.28 5.19
N ASP A 57 19.02 -5.12 6.13
CA ASP A 57 18.27 -5.32 7.37
C ASP A 57 18.26 -4.03 8.20
N VAL A 58 17.13 -3.80 8.87
CA VAL A 58 16.95 -2.71 9.82
C VAL A 58 17.12 -3.25 11.23
N GLU A 59 17.95 -2.59 12.03
CA GLU A 59 18.04 -2.83 13.47
C GLU A 59 16.87 -2.16 14.18
N TYR A 60 15.71 -2.83 14.15
CA TYR A 60 14.51 -2.36 14.85
C TYR A 60 14.73 -2.34 16.36
N THR A 61 14.19 -1.31 16.99
CA THR A 61 14.22 -1.14 18.44
C THR A 61 13.26 -2.09 19.15
N ASP A 62 13.50 -2.31 20.45
CA ASP A 62 12.59 -3.12 21.29
C ASP A 62 11.17 -2.56 21.30
N GLU A 63 11.02 -1.24 21.23
CA GLU A 63 9.72 -0.55 21.17
C GLU A 63 8.97 -0.83 19.84
N GLU A 64 9.68 -0.88 18.71
CA GLU A 64 9.08 -1.24 17.42
C GLU A 64 8.69 -2.72 17.37
N HIS A 65 9.50 -3.59 17.99
CA HIS A 65 9.14 -4.99 18.18
C HIS A 65 7.94 -5.18 19.12
N GLU A 66 7.82 -4.36 20.18
CA GLU A 66 6.64 -4.34 21.05
C GLU A 66 5.40 -3.89 20.28
N LEU A 67 5.51 -2.81 19.51
CA LEU A 67 4.43 -2.31 18.66
C LEU A 67 3.92 -3.41 17.70
N TRP A 68 4.83 -4.16 17.09
CA TRP A 68 4.47 -5.31 16.26
C TRP A 68 3.73 -6.40 17.03
N ARG A 69 4.19 -6.72 18.24
CA ARG A 69 3.56 -7.73 19.10
C ARG A 69 2.16 -7.34 19.55
N ILE A 70 1.83 -6.04 19.54
CA ILE A 70 0.47 -5.52 19.77
C ILE A 70 -0.35 -5.53 18.48
N VAL A 71 0.15 -4.91 17.40
CA VAL A 71 -0.62 -4.67 16.17
C VAL A 71 -0.83 -5.95 15.36
N GLY A 72 0.17 -6.82 15.29
CA GLY A 72 0.12 -8.05 14.50
C GLY A 72 -1.05 -8.96 14.90
N PRO A 73 -1.21 -9.33 16.19
CA PRO A 73 -2.37 -10.10 16.64
C PRO A 73 -3.72 -9.40 16.40
N GLU A 74 -3.82 -8.09 16.65
CA GLU A 74 -5.05 -7.32 16.42
C GLU A 74 -5.48 -7.34 14.94
N LEU A 75 -4.53 -7.23 14.01
CA LEU A 75 -4.79 -7.35 12.58
C LEU A 75 -5.19 -8.76 12.18
N ARG A 76 -4.49 -9.80 12.66
CA ARG A 76 -4.81 -11.21 12.32
C ARG A 76 -6.23 -11.58 12.74
N GLU A 77 -6.66 -11.18 13.93
CA GLU A 77 -8.04 -11.40 14.40
C GLU A 77 -9.06 -10.74 13.45
N ARG A 78 -8.81 -9.50 13.07
CA ARG A 78 -9.67 -8.74 12.16
C ARG A 78 -9.68 -9.29 10.75
N HIS A 79 -8.54 -9.76 10.25
CA HIS A 79 -8.46 -10.39 8.93
C HIS A 79 -9.38 -11.60 8.85
N GLN A 80 -9.39 -12.47 9.87
CA GLN A 80 -10.30 -13.63 9.89
C GLN A 80 -11.78 -13.22 9.80
N ARG A 81 -12.13 -12.03 10.31
CA ARG A 81 -13.50 -11.53 10.31
C ARG A 81 -13.85 -10.72 9.07
N TYR A 82 -12.91 -9.96 8.51
CA TYR A 82 -13.22 -8.90 7.56
C TYR A 82 -12.51 -9.04 6.21
N ALA A 83 -11.38 -9.74 6.12
CA ALA A 83 -10.62 -9.86 4.88
C ALA A 83 -11.28 -10.84 3.90
N CYS A 84 -11.04 -10.63 2.61
CA CYS A 84 -11.43 -11.59 1.57
C CYS A 84 -10.55 -12.86 1.61
N ARG A 85 -11.03 -13.91 0.97
CA ARG A 85 -10.39 -15.23 0.96
C ARG A 85 -9.02 -15.21 0.29
N GLU A 86 -8.87 -14.49 -0.84
CA GLU A 86 -7.61 -14.36 -1.56
C GLU A 86 -6.53 -13.71 -0.69
N PHE A 87 -6.89 -12.69 0.09
CA PHE A 87 -5.96 -12.05 1.01
C PHE A 87 -5.57 -13.00 2.15
N LEU A 88 -6.53 -13.69 2.76
CA LEU A 88 -6.27 -14.66 3.83
C LEU A 88 -5.36 -15.80 3.36
N ASP A 89 -5.48 -16.23 2.10
CA ASP A 89 -4.56 -17.20 1.53
C ASP A 89 -3.14 -16.64 1.41
N GLY A 90 -3.00 -15.40 0.93
CA GLY A 90 -1.74 -14.69 0.89
C GLY A 90 -1.07 -14.54 2.26
N VAL A 91 -1.84 -14.19 3.30
CA VAL A 91 -1.35 -14.13 4.69
C VAL A 91 -0.76 -15.47 5.12
N ARG A 92 -1.45 -16.59 4.86
CA ARG A 92 -0.96 -17.93 5.20
C ARG A 92 0.30 -18.31 4.42
N ARG A 93 0.39 -17.94 3.14
CA ARG A 93 1.51 -18.28 2.27
C ARG A 93 2.78 -17.49 2.62
N LEU A 94 2.60 -16.19 2.91
CA LEU A 94 3.68 -15.28 3.28
C LEU A 94 4.24 -15.59 4.67
N ASP A 95 3.39 -16.04 5.59
CA ASP A 95 3.77 -16.56 6.92
C ASP A 95 4.72 -15.64 7.69
N LEU A 96 4.28 -14.38 7.89
CA LEU A 96 5.09 -13.38 8.58
C LEU A 96 5.33 -13.75 10.05
N PRO A 97 6.53 -13.47 10.61
CA PRO A 97 6.84 -13.71 12.01
C PRO A 97 5.85 -13.07 12.97
N THR A 98 5.55 -13.75 14.08
CA THR A 98 4.57 -13.26 15.06
C THR A 98 5.20 -12.62 16.30
N ASP A 99 6.47 -12.90 16.55
CA ASP A 99 7.24 -12.53 17.74
C ASP A 99 8.12 -11.29 17.54
N ARG A 100 8.44 -10.95 16.29
CA ARG A 100 9.29 -9.81 15.91
C ARG A 100 8.85 -9.21 14.59
N LEU A 101 9.18 -7.93 14.40
CA LEU A 101 8.88 -7.22 13.16
C LEU A 101 9.62 -7.89 11.99
N PRO A 102 8.95 -8.13 10.84
CA PRO A 102 9.61 -8.76 9.69
C PRO A 102 10.67 -7.85 9.07
N GLN A 103 11.75 -8.46 8.59
CA GLN A 103 12.70 -7.78 7.71
C GLN A 103 12.15 -7.76 6.28
N LEU A 104 12.28 -6.62 5.60
CA LEU A 104 11.80 -6.47 4.23
C LEU A 104 12.49 -7.47 3.28
N GLY A 105 13.79 -7.72 3.48
CA GLY A 105 14.55 -8.70 2.70
C GLY A 105 14.01 -10.13 2.82
N ALA A 106 13.66 -10.57 4.03
CA ALA A 106 13.10 -11.90 4.26
C ALA A 106 11.69 -12.05 3.64
N ALA A 107 10.83 -11.05 3.82
CA ALA A 107 9.51 -11.03 3.18
C ALA A 107 9.63 -11.00 1.64
N SER A 108 10.59 -10.24 1.12
CA SER A 108 10.89 -10.13 -0.32
C SER A 108 11.35 -11.46 -0.92
N ALA A 109 12.24 -12.19 -0.23
CA ALA A 109 12.67 -13.52 -0.64
C ALA A 109 11.49 -14.49 -0.71
N ARG A 110 10.62 -14.46 0.31
CA ARG A 110 9.41 -15.30 0.35
C ARG A 110 8.45 -14.98 -0.79
N LEU A 111 8.18 -13.71 -1.09
CA LEU A 111 7.36 -13.32 -2.24
C LEU A 111 7.96 -13.75 -3.57
N THR A 112 9.30 -13.73 -3.68
CA THR A 112 9.99 -14.14 -4.91
C THR A 112 9.74 -15.62 -5.19
N GLU A 113 9.76 -16.47 -4.16
CA GLU A 113 9.43 -17.89 -4.27
C GLU A 113 7.96 -18.12 -4.63
N LEU A 114 7.05 -17.35 -4.04
CA LEU A 114 5.61 -17.58 -4.16
C LEU A 114 5.05 -17.12 -5.50
N THR A 115 5.35 -15.87 -5.89
CA THR A 115 4.72 -15.23 -7.04
C THR A 115 5.72 -14.56 -7.96
N GLY A 116 7.01 -14.51 -7.61
CA GLY A 116 8.05 -13.76 -8.34
C GLY A 116 8.05 -12.25 -8.05
N PHE A 117 7.17 -11.77 -7.16
CA PHE A 117 7.26 -10.40 -6.66
C PHE A 117 8.39 -10.24 -5.65
N ARG A 118 8.96 -9.05 -5.56
CA ARG A 118 9.94 -8.70 -4.54
C ARG A 118 9.84 -7.23 -4.18
N PHE A 119 10.22 -6.93 -2.95
CA PHE A 119 10.26 -5.55 -2.46
C PHE A 119 11.54 -4.83 -2.87
N ARG A 120 11.41 -3.54 -3.16
CA ARG A 120 12.50 -2.57 -3.26
C ARG A 120 12.33 -1.53 -2.15
N PRO A 121 13.36 -1.27 -1.31
CA PRO A 121 13.24 -0.30 -0.24
C PRO A 121 13.06 1.10 -0.81
N ALA A 122 12.01 1.79 -0.37
CA ALA A 122 11.73 3.19 -0.68
C ALA A 122 12.05 4.06 0.53
N ALA A 123 12.74 5.17 0.31
CA ALA A 123 13.06 6.12 1.36
C ALA A 123 11.84 7.00 1.75
N GLY A 124 10.92 7.21 0.80
CA GLY A 124 9.74 8.07 0.92
C GLY A 124 8.94 8.04 -0.38
N ILE A 125 8.37 9.18 -0.80
CA ILE A 125 7.58 9.27 -2.04
C ILE A 125 8.40 8.80 -3.24
N VAL A 126 7.79 7.90 -4.01
CA VAL A 126 8.23 7.47 -5.32
C VAL A 126 7.39 8.20 -6.37
N GLU A 127 8.00 8.58 -7.49
CA GLU A 127 7.25 9.12 -8.63
C GLU A 127 6.21 8.10 -9.10
N MET A 128 5.02 8.59 -9.47
CA MET A 128 3.85 7.75 -9.75
C MET A 128 4.10 6.76 -10.89
N GLY A 129 4.73 7.20 -11.97
CA GLY A 129 5.11 6.37 -13.12
C GLY A 129 6.13 5.31 -12.74
N ASP A 130 7.14 5.66 -11.96
CA ASP A 130 8.14 4.73 -11.43
C ASP A 130 7.52 3.69 -10.48
N PHE A 131 6.62 4.12 -9.58
CA PHE A 131 5.93 3.23 -8.65
C PHE A 131 5.08 2.20 -9.41
N TYR A 132 4.07 2.65 -10.14
CA TYR A 132 3.16 1.74 -10.84
C TYR A 132 3.88 0.95 -11.92
N GLY A 133 4.76 1.61 -12.69
CA GLY A 133 5.54 0.96 -13.74
C GLY A 133 6.44 -0.17 -13.21
N SER A 134 6.91 -0.10 -11.96
CA SER A 134 7.73 -1.17 -11.38
C SER A 134 6.95 -2.47 -11.14
N LEU A 135 5.62 -2.40 -10.94
CA LEU A 135 4.79 -3.57 -10.67
C LEU A 135 4.80 -4.60 -11.81
N ALA A 136 5.00 -4.14 -13.06
CA ALA A 136 5.10 -5.02 -14.24
C ALA A 136 6.27 -6.00 -14.13
N ASP A 137 7.37 -5.62 -13.45
CA ASP A 137 8.55 -6.46 -13.27
C ASP A 137 8.49 -7.30 -11.99
N GLY A 138 7.33 -7.36 -11.33
CA GLY A 138 7.20 -7.95 -10.00
C GLY A 138 8.00 -7.17 -8.95
N LEU A 139 8.13 -5.86 -9.10
CA LEU A 139 8.82 -4.99 -8.13
C LEU A 139 7.78 -4.13 -7.42
N PHE A 140 7.74 -4.21 -6.10
CA PHE A 140 6.91 -3.33 -5.27
C PHE A 140 7.81 -2.43 -4.43
N GLN A 141 7.62 -1.12 -4.49
CA GLN A 141 8.40 -0.18 -3.69
C GLN A 141 7.79 -0.04 -2.30
N ALA A 142 8.54 -0.38 -1.25
CA ALA A 142 8.03 -0.47 0.11
C ALA A 142 8.92 0.29 1.08
N THR A 143 8.30 1.03 1.99
CA THR A 143 9.00 1.64 3.13
C THR A 143 9.38 0.57 4.17
N GLN A 144 10.44 0.85 4.95
CA GLN A 144 10.93 -0.07 5.99
C GLN A 144 10.71 0.42 7.43
N TYR A 145 10.29 1.67 7.60
CA TYR A 145 10.01 2.22 8.92
C TYR A 145 8.62 1.78 9.38
N ILE A 146 8.39 1.75 10.69
CA ILE A 146 7.07 1.52 11.27
C ILE A 146 6.51 2.83 11.86
N ARG A 147 5.18 2.93 11.93
CA ARG A 147 4.47 4.03 12.58
C ARG A 147 4.91 4.23 14.03
N HIS A 148 4.75 5.44 14.53
CA HIS A 148 5.10 5.79 15.91
C HIS A 148 4.23 5.05 16.94
N CYS A 149 4.84 4.58 18.02
CA CYS A 149 4.20 3.76 19.07
C CYS A 149 2.99 4.41 19.74
N SER A 150 2.91 5.74 19.79
CA SER A 150 1.78 6.47 20.38
C SER A 150 0.49 6.40 19.55
N MET A 151 0.57 5.99 18.27
CA MET A 151 -0.60 5.76 17.41
C MET A 151 -0.53 4.37 16.76
N PRO A 152 -0.67 3.28 17.54
CA PRO A 152 -0.46 1.93 17.02
C PRO A 152 -1.51 1.50 15.98
N ARG A 153 -2.73 2.03 16.10
CA ARG A 153 -3.90 1.62 15.29
C ARG A 153 -4.08 2.40 13.98
N PHE A 154 -3.26 3.42 13.73
CA PHE A 154 -3.40 4.30 12.56
C PHE A 154 -2.04 4.91 12.18
N SER A 155 -1.79 5.09 10.88
CA SER A 155 -0.61 5.81 10.38
C SER A 155 -1.03 6.84 9.32
N PRO A 156 -0.53 8.08 9.38
CA PRO A 156 -0.82 9.11 8.37
C PRO A 156 -0.04 8.92 7.06
N GLU A 157 0.96 8.04 7.06
CA GLU A 157 1.80 7.70 5.91
C GLU A 157 2.00 6.16 5.86
N PRO A 158 2.25 5.57 4.69
CA PRO A 158 2.49 4.14 4.60
C PRO A 158 3.75 3.77 5.37
N ASP A 159 3.67 2.68 6.12
CA ASP A 159 4.72 2.13 6.97
C ASP A 159 4.85 0.61 6.72
N MET A 160 5.81 -0.06 7.36
CA MET A 160 6.07 -1.49 7.20
C MET A 160 4.81 -2.36 7.38
N ILE A 161 3.89 -1.97 8.26
CA ILE A 161 2.61 -2.68 8.43
C ILE A 161 1.77 -2.56 7.16
N HIS A 162 1.59 -1.34 6.64
CA HIS A 162 0.88 -1.11 5.38
C HIS A 162 1.49 -1.90 4.21
N GLU A 163 2.81 -1.77 4.04
CA GLU A 163 3.51 -2.34 2.88
C GLU A 163 3.58 -3.87 2.94
N VAL A 164 3.96 -4.43 4.09
CA VAL A 164 4.24 -5.88 4.17
C VAL A 164 3.01 -6.67 4.61
N VAL A 165 2.23 -6.16 5.57
CA VAL A 165 1.00 -6.86 5.98
C VAL A 165 -0.12 -6.65 4.97
N GLY A 166 -0.31 -5.42 4.49
CA GLY A 166 -1.28 -5.10 3.45
C GLY A 166 -0.84 -5.62 2.09
N HIS A 167 0.11 -4.93 1.43
CA HIS A 167 0.51 -5.31 0.08
C HIS A 167 1.24 -6.63 0.00
N GLY A 168 2.16 -6.92 0.91
CA GLY A 168 2.89 -8.19 0.91
C GLY A 168 1.96 -9.40 0.94
N SER A 169 0.97 -9.40 1.83
CA SER A 169 -0.02 -10.49 1.86
C SER A 169 -0.84 -10.56 0.58
N ALA A 170 -1.24 -9.42 -0.01
CA ALA A 170 -1.91 -9.41 -1.30
C ALA A 170 -1.01 -10.01 -2.42
N LEU A 171 0.25 -9.60 -2.49
CA LEU A 171 1.23 -10.05 -3.48
C LEU A 171 1.63 -11.53 -3.32
N ALA A 172 1.36 -12.13 -2.16
CA ALA A 172 1.53 -13.56 -1.94
C ALA A 172 0.40 -14.40 -2.55
N SER A 173 -0.71 -13.79 -2.97
CA SER A 173 -1.79 -14.44 -3.74
C SER A 173 -1.51 -14.33 -5.24
N ASP A 174 -1.60 -15.46 -5.97
CA ASP A 174 -1.31 -15.48 -7.41
C ASP A 174 -2.27 -14.59 -8.21
N ARG A 175 -3.55 -14.55 -7.81
CA ARG A 175 -4.59 -13.73 -8.45
C ARG A 175 -4.31 -12.24 -8.28
N LEU A 176 -4.12 -11.79 -7.04
CA LEU A 176 -3.80 -10.40 -6.75
C LEU A 176 -2.46 -10.00 -7.38
N ALA A 177 -1.42 -10.84 -7.28
CA ALA A 177 -0.14 -10.57 -7.94
C ALA A 177 -0.28 -10.40 -9.47
N ALA A 178 -1.13 -11.18 -10.13
CA ALA A 178 -1.42 -11.01 -11.55
C ALA A 178 -2.08 -9.65 -11.84
N ILE A 179 -3.04 -9.21 -11.01
CA ILE A 179 -3.66 -7.89 -11.14
C ILE A 179 -2.61 -6.77 -10.98
N TYR A 180 -1.74 -6.85 -9.96
CA TYR A 180 -0.68 -5.84 -9.75
C TYR A 180 0.25 -5.75 -10.96
N ARG A 181 0.63 -6.87 -11.58
CA ARG A 181 1.42 -6.87 -12.82
C ARG A 181 0.68 -6.18 -13.96
N ARG A 182 -0.60 -6.51 -14.16
CA ARG A 182 -1.44 -5.91 -15.20
C ARG A 182 -1.55 -4.39 -15.02
N VAL A 183 -1.68 -3.92 -13.78
CA VAL A 183 -1.64 -2.48 -13.46
C VAL A 183 -0.31 -1.87 -13.91
N GLY A 184 0.82 -2.50 -13.60
CA GLY A 184 2.13 -1.98 -14.00
C GLY A 184 2.36 -1.99 -15.52
N GLU A 185 1.92 -3.05 -16.21
CA GLU A 185 1.97 -3.15 -17.66
C GLU A 185 1.15 -2.04 -18.32
N ALA A 186 -0.03 -1.74 -17.78
CA ALA A 186 -0.86 -0.64 -18.24
C ALA A 186 -0.17 0.70 -17.98
N ALA A 187 0.34 0.93 -16.76
CA ALA A 187 1.01 2.17 -16.37
C ALA A 187 2.18 2.53 -17.30
N ARG A 188 3.00 1.54 -17.70
CA ARG A 188 4.09 1.74 -18.67
C ARG A 188 3.65 2.20 -20.06
N ARG A 189 2.39 1.96 -20.40
CA ARG A 189 1.80 2.31 -21.71
C ARG A 189 1.03 3.63 -21.66
N LEU A 190 0.86 4.23 -20.48
CA LEU A 190 0.23 5.53 -20.33
C LEU A 190 1.27 6.63 -20.51
N GLU A 191 1.04 7.51 -21.47
CA GLU A 191 1.96 8.61 -21.79
C GLU A 191 1.55 9.93 -21.11
N SER A 192 0.32 10.02 -20.59
CA SER A 192 -0.20 11.24 -19.96
C SER A 192 -0.31 11.11 -18.44
N HIS A 193 0.09 12.17 -17.74
CA HIS A 193 -0.06 12.29 -16.30
C HIS A 193 -1.52 12.15 -15.87
N GLU A 194 -2.47 12.69 -16.66
CA GLU A 194 -3.90 12.58 -16.39
C GLU A 194 -4.40 11.13 -16.42
N ALA A 195 -4.00 10.34 -17.42
CA ALA A 195 -4.37 8.93 -17.47
C ALA A 195 -3.76 8.15 -16.30
N LEU A 196 -2.51 8.46 -15.94
CA LEU A 196 -1.86 7.84 -14.79
C LEU A 196 -2.55 8.22 -13.47
N SER A 197 -3.01 9.46 -13.31
CA SER A 197 -3.82 9.88 -12.16
C SER A 197 -5.16 9.13 -12.09
N VAL A 198 -5.82 8.88 -13.23
CA VAL A 198 -7.05 8.08 -13.26
C VAL A 198 -6.78 6.63 -12.88
N LEU A 199 -5.71 6.02 -13.41
CA LEU A 199 -5.26 4.69 -13.00
C LEU A 199 -5.00 4.64 -11.49
N SER A 200 -4.31 5.65 -10.96
CA SER A 200 -4.00 5.76 -9.53
C SER A 200 -5.26 5.81 -8.66
N ARG A 201 -6.30 6.56 -9.07
CA ARG A 201 -7.57 6.62 -8.33
C ARG A 201 -8.34 5.31 -8.39
N VAL A 202 -8.37 4.64 -9.54
CA VAL A 202 -9.02 3.32 -9.63
C VAL A 202 -8.26 2.30 -8.80
N PHE A 203 -6.92 2.34 -8.81
CA PHE A 203 -6.08 1.53 -7.92
C PHE A 203 -6.40 1.81 -6.44
N TRP A 204 -6.52 3.08 -6.05
CA TRP A 204 -6.92 3.48 -4.70
C TRP A 204 -8.26 2.85 -4.28
N PHE A 205 -9.30 2.99 -5.10
CA PHE A 205 -10.62 2.47 -4.76
C PHE A 205 -10.80 0.95 -4.95
N THR A 206 -9.74 0.23 -5.35
CA THR A 206 -9.77 -1.23 -5.54
C THR A 206 -8.70 -1.95 -4.73
N LEU A 207 -7.43 -1.67 -4.99
CA LEU A 207 -6.30 -2.38 -4.38
C LEU A 207 -5.81 -1.73 -3.07
N GLU A 208 -6.17 -0.48 -2.79
CA GLU A 208 -5.93 0.15 -1.47
C GLU A 208 -7.13 0.02 -0.54
N TYR A 209 -8.32 0.40 -1.01
CA TYR A 209 -9.53 0.50 -0.21
C TYR A 209 -10.71 -0.32 -0.74
N GLY A 210 -10.49 -1.20 -1.72
CA GLY A 210 -11.56 -1.96 -2.33
C GLY A 210 -12.17 -3.02 -1.42
N LEU A 211 -13.42 -3.33 -1.75
CA LEU A 211 -14.23 -4.36 -1.11
C LEU A 211 -14.69 -5.38 -2.15
N VAL A 212 -14.96 -6.60 -1.71
CA VAL A 212 -15.59 -7.66 -2.51
C VAL A 212 -16.72 -8.30 -1.72
N ARG A 213 -17.70 -8.89 -2.39
CA ARG A 213 -18.70 -9.75 -1.73
C ARG A 213 -18.26 -11.21 -1.78
N GLU A 214 -18.34 -11.88 -0.63
CA GLU A 214 -18.09 -13.30 -0.49
C GLU A 214 -19.20 -13.90 0.38
N ASP A 215 -19.86 -14.95 -0.10
CA ASP A 215 -20.92 -15.64 0.64
C ASP A 215 -22.01 -14.67 1.17
N GLY A 216 -22.33 -13.62 0.40
CA GLY A 216 -23.31 -12.58 0.74
C GLY A 216 -22.78 -11.47 1.66
N GLU A 217 -21.58 -11.59 2.19
CA GLU A 217 -20.94 -10.64 3.10
C GLU A 217 -19.95 -9.72 2.39
N VAL A 218 -19.83 -8.47 2.83
CA VAL A 218 -18.82 -7.53 2.30
C VAL A 218 -17.49 -7.74 3.01
N ARG A 219 -16.44 -8.04 2.25
CA ARG A 219 -15.07 -8.27 2.73
C ARG A 219 -14.12 -7.21 2.19
N ALA A 220 -13.11 -6.85 2.98
CA ALA A 220 -12.03 -5.97 2.54
C ALA A 220 -11.02 -6.76 1.70
N CYS A 221 -10.63 -6.21 0.55
CA CYS A 221 -9.55 -6.72 -0.29
C CYS A 221 -8.41 -5.71 -0.47
N GLY A 222 -8.66 -4.43 -0.17
CA GLY A 222 -7.67 -3.37 -0.30
C GLY A 222 -6.63 -3.36 0.84
N ALA A 223 -5.35 -3.17 0.49
CA ALA A 223 -4.22 -3.22 1.40
C ALA A 223 -4.25 -2.14 2.49
N SER A 224 -4.64 -0.90 2.15
CA SER A 224 -4.81 0.19 3.14
C SER A 224 -5.88 -0.13 4.17
N LEU A 225 -7.05 -0.65 3.77
CA LEU A 225 -8.06 -1.10 4.73
C LEU A 225 -7.54 -2.25 5.60
N LEU A 226 -6.85 -3.21 4.99
CA LEU A 226 -6.35 -4.41 5.67
C LEU A 226 -5.15 -4.15 6.58
N SER A 227 -4.57 -2.94 6.56
CA SER A 227 -3.48 -2.50 7.44
C SER A 227 -3.91 -1.40 8.44
N SER A 228 -5.18 -1.01 8.42
CA SER A 228 -5.78 -0.02 9.30
C SER A 228 -6.76 -0.67 10.28
N ILE A 229 -6.32 -0.93 11.51
CA ILE A 229 -7.15 -1.52 12.57
C ILE A 229 -8.44 -0.73 12.77
N GLY A 230 -8.31 0.60 12.92
CA GLY A 230 -9.43 1.46 13.23
C GLY A 230 -10.46 1.56 12.10
N GLU A 231 -10.03 1.55 10.84
CA GLU A 231 -10.93 1.65 9.70
C GLU A 231 -11.61 0.31 9.39
N LEU A 232 -10.86 -0.79 9.51
CA LEU A 232 -11.36 -2.14 9.28
C LEU A 232 -12.47 -2.54 10.26
N ASP A 233 -12.49 -1.97 11.47
CA ASP A 233 -13.55 -2.22 12.46
C ASP A 233 -14.90 -1.56 12.10
N GLN A 234 -14.90 -0.51 11.27
CA GLN A 234 -16.07 0.33 11.06
C GLN A 234 -16.41 0.61 9.59
N PHE A 235 -15.64 0.15 8.62
CA PHE A 235 -15.83 0.47 7.20
C PHE A 235 -17.25 0.19 6.69
N ARG A 236 -17.91 -0.86 7.22
CA ARG A 236 -19.29 -1.23 6.85
C ARG A 236 -20.35 -0.20 7.28
N THR A 237 -20.07 0.59 8.31
CA THR A 237 -21.01 1.55 8.89
C THR A 237 -20.57 3.01 8.71
N ALA A 238 -19.27 3.24 8.58
CA ALA A 238 -18.68 4.57 8.48
C ALA A 238 -18.57 5.08 7.03
N ALA A 239 -18.59 4.18 6.04
CA ALA A 239 -18.48 4.54 4.62
C ALA A 239 -19.75 4.23 3.84
N GLU A 240 -20.04 5.06 2.85
CA GLU A 240 -21.00 4.74 1.79
C GLU A 240 -20.38 3.72 0.84
N ILE A 241 -20.97 2.53 0.75
CA ILE A 241 -20.49 1.45 -0.13
C ILE A 241 -21.23 1.49 -1.46
N ARG A 242 -20.49 1.74 -2.55
CA ARG A 242 -21.02 1.85 -3.92
C ARG A 242 -20.58 0.65 -4.79
N PRO A 243 -21.30 0.29 -5.86
CA PRO A 243 -20.82 -0.66 -6.86
C PRO A 243 -19.59 -0.12 -7.59
N LEU A 244 -18.73 -1.00 -8.12
CA LEU A 244 -17.59 -0.58 -8.92
C LEU A 244 -18.04 0.23 -10.15
N ASP A 245 -17.50 1.44 -10.30
CA ASP A 245 -17.66 2.26 -11.50
C ASP A 245 -16.39 3.08 -11.74
N ALA A 246 -15.67 2.73 -12.79
CA ALA A 246 -14.35 3.31 -13.04
C ALA A 246 -14.42 4.82 -13.30
N ALA A 247 -15.48 5.31 -13.95
CA ALA A 247 -15.63 6.75 -14.23
C ALA A 247 -15.83 7.55 -12.94
N THR A 248 -16.68 7.05 -12.04
CA THR A 248 -16.91 7.63 -10.71
C THR A 248 -15.64 7.58 -9.88
N MET A 249 -14.95 6.43 -9.82
CA MET A 249 -13.67 6.30 -9.11
C MET A 249 -12.61 7.26 -9.66
N GLY A 250 -12.49 7.34 -10.98
CA GLY A 250 -11.55 8.22 -11.67
C GLY A 250 -11.80 9.71 -11.41
N ALA A 251 -13.03 10.11 -11.08
CA ALA A 251 -13.38 11.48 -10.71
C ALA A 251 -13.42 11.73 -9.18
N GLN A 252 -13.50 10.67 -8.38
CA GLN A 252 -13.66 10.74 -6.93
C GLN A 252 -12.39 11.27 -6.27
N ARG A 253 -12.53 12.35 -5.50
CA ARG A 253 -11.47 12.86 -4.64
C ARG A 253 -11.44 12.07 -3.33
N TYR A 254 -10.25 11.91 -2.78
CA TYR A 254 -10.01 11.30 -1.47
C TYR A 254 -8.98 12.10 -0.68
N ARG A 255 -8.90 11.81 0.61
CA ARG A 255 -7.88 12.29 1.53
C ARG A 255 -7.14 11.09 2.09
N VAL A 256 -5.82 11.17 2.18
CA VAL A 256 -4.98 10.07 2.65
C VAL A 256 -4.98 10.00 4.18
N GLU A 257 -5.26 11.13 4.83
CA GLU A 257 -5.14 11.30 6.29
C GLU A 257 -6.41 10.88 7.07
N ASP A 258 -7.53 10.70 6.37
CA ASP A 258 -8.84 10.45 6.96
C ASP A 258 -9.34 9.06 6.55
N TYR A 259 -10.26 8.50 7.35
CA TYR A 259 -11.02 7.34 6.91
C TYR A 259 -11.88 7.67 5.68
N GLN A 260 -11.98 6.71 4.77
CA GLN A 260 -12.62 6.92 3.49
C GLN A 260 -14.14 6.98 3.64
N PRO A 261 -14.80 8.10 3.31
CA PRO A 261 -16.25 8.22 3.44
C PRO A 261 -17.01 7.44 2.35
N VAL A 262 -16.32 7.04 1.28
CA VAL A 262 -16.88 6.29 0.16
C VAL A 262 -15.94 5.13 -0.15
N LEU A 263 -16.49 3.93 -0.22
CA LEU A 263 -15.80 2.71 -0.62
C LEU A 263 -16.53 2.08 -1.80
N PHE A 264 -15.82 1.28 -2.59
CA PHE A 264 -16.37 0.60 -3.74
C PHE A 264 -16.29 -0.91 -3.57
N CYS A 265 -17.35 -1.62 -3.94
CA CYS A 265 -17.51 -3.05 -3.71
C CYS A 265 -17.80 -3.79 -5.00
N ALA A 266 -16.99 -4.82 -5.27
CA ALA A 266 -17.23 -5.80 -6.31
C ALA A 266 -18.24 -6.86 -5.85
N ASP A 267 -19.03 -7.42 -6.77
CA ASP A 267 -20.00 -8.48 -6.46
C ASP A 267 -19.35 -9.84 -6.17
N SER A 268 -18.09 -10.01 -6.58
CA SER A 268 -17.23 -11.15 -6.29
C SER A 268 -15.78 -10.78 -6.59
N PHE A 269 -14.83 -11.62 -6.20
CA PHE A 269 -13.44 -11.43 -6.62
C PHE A 269 -13.28 -11.56 -8.15
N ASP A 270 -14.01 -12.48 -8.79
CA ASP A 270 -14.02 -12.61 -10.26
C ASP A 270 -14.52 -11.32 -10.93
N HIS A 271 -15.56 -10.68 -10.37
CA HIS A 271 -16.03 -9.39 -10.86
C HIS A 271 -14.95 -8.29 -10.70
N LEU A 272 -14.19 -8.28 -9.60
CA LEU A 272 -13.08 -7.35 -9.41
C LEU A 272 -12.00 -7.52 -10.50
N GLU A 273 -11.59 -8.76 -10.78
CA GLU A 273 -10.62 -9.06 -11.85
C GLU A 273 -11.14 -8.60 -13.22
N GLU A 274 -12.35 -9.01 -13.61
CA GLU A 274 -12.95 -8.62 -14.89
C GLU A 274 -13.15 -7.11 -15.02
N PHE A 275 -13.46 -6.43 -13.91
CA PHE A 275 -13.61 -4.98 -13.87
C PHE A 275 -12.26 -4.29 -14.14
N LEU A 276 -11.22 -4.71 -13.42
CA LEU A 276 -9.87 -4.14 -13.57
C LEU A 276 -9.30 -4.43 -14.96
N ASP A 277 -9.43 -5.65 -15.48
CA ASP A 277 -8.96 -5.97 -16.83
C ASP A 277 -9.63 -5.10 -17.90
N ARG A 278 -10.97 -4.95 -17.83
CA ARG A 278 -11.71 -4.09 -18.76
C ARG A 278 -11.32 -2.62 -18.63
N PHE A 279 -11.11 -2.14 -17.41
CA PHE A 279 -10.65 -0.78 -17.16
C PHE A 279 -9.26 -0.54 -17.75
N LEU A 280 -8.29 -1.40 -17.42
CA LEU A 280 -6.90 -1.29 -17.86
C LEU A 280 -6.79 -1.36 -19.39
N ASP A 281 -7.53 -2.24 -20.05
CA ASP A 281 -7.58 -2.32 -21.51
C ASP A 281 -8.15 -1.04 -22.15
N ARG A 282 -9.19 -0.45 -21.55
CA ARG A 282 -9.82 0.78 -22.06
C ARG A 282 -8.94 2.00 -21.88
N ILE A 283 -8.32 2.18 -20.72
CA ILE A 283 -7.48 3.35 -20.43
C ILE A 283 -6.23 3.37 -21.31
N VAL A 284 -5.61 2.20 -21.52
CA VAL A 284 -4.44 2.05 -22.41
C VAL A 284 -4.78 2.35 -23.88
N ARG A 285 -6.02 2.07 -24.31
CA ARG A 285 -6.49 2.40 -25.68
C ARG A 285 -6.95 3.85 -25.85
N GLY A 286 -6.89 4.67 -24.80
CA GLY A 286 -7.47 6.02 -24.81
C GLY A 286 -8.99 6.03 -24.93
N GLN A 287 -9.66 4.92 -24.60
CA GLN A 287 -11.12 4.74 -24.71
C GLN A 287 -11.84 4.98 -23.38
N PHE A 288 -11.15 5.53 -22.39
CA PHE A 288 -11.72 5.82 -21.09
C PHE A 288 -12.32 7.23 -21.09
N ALA A 289 -13.64 7.32 -21.23
CA ALA A 289 -14.37 8.60 -21.29
C ALA A 289 -14.70 9.21 -19.91
N GLY A 290 -14.19 8.63 -18.82
CA GLY A 290 -14.42 9.11 -17.46
C GLY A 290 -13.47 10.26 -17.11
N ALA A 291 -13.98 11.48 -17.15
CA ALA A 291 -13.34 12.69 -16.62
C ALA A 291 -11.88 12.93 -17.07
N ILE A 292 -11.62 12.75 -18.38
CA ILE A 292 -10.47 13.39 -19.02
C ILE A 292 -10.93 14.81 -19.38
N GLY A 293 -10.56 15.79 -18.55
CA GLY A 293 -10.76 17.23 -18.71
C GLY A 293 -12.03 17.77 -19.39
N SER A 294 -12.96 18.33 -18.59
CA SER A 294 -13.67 19.56 -18.96
C SER A 294 -13.17 20.71 -18.10
#